data_AF-A0A1F4DFK3-F1
#
_entry.id   AF-A0A1F4DFK3-F1
#
_cell.length_a   1.000
_cell.length_b   1.000
_cell.length_c   1.000
_cell.angle_alpha   90.00
_cell.angle_beta   90.00
_cell.angle_gamma   90.00
#
_symmetry.space_group_name_H-M   'P 1'
#
loop_
_entity.id
_entity.type
_entity.pdbx_description
1 polymer ?
#
loop_
_entity_poly.entity_id
_entity_poly.type
_entity_poly.pdbx_seq_one_letter_code
_entity_poly.pdbx_strand_id
1 'polypeptide(L)'
;MRLLLDESLPWRLARLMVGHDVTPVQRAGWSGLENGALLQAASTTFDALITADQNLQYPQNLATLPPGINLFRILRATFQSID
;
A
#
# COMPACT_ATOMS: atom_id res chain seq x y z
N MET A 1 3.61 4.70 12.54
CA MET A 1 4.05 3.68 11.56
C MET A 1 4.25 4.34 10.21
N ARG A 2 5.17 3.82 9.40
CA ARG A 2 5.41 4.20 8.01
C ARG A 2 4.50 3.36 7.11
N LEU A 3 3.57 4.01 6.43
CA LEU A 3 2.59 3.38 5.56
C LEU A 3 2.88 3.76 4.10
N LEU A 4 2.92 2.75 3.23
CA LEU A 4 2.93 2.94 1.80
C LEU A 4 1.50 2.92 1.27
N LEU A 5 1.06 3.97 0.58
CA LEU A 5 -0.25 4.05 -0.04
C LEU A 5 -0.14 3.75 -1.53
N ASP A 6 -0.77 2.65 -1.94
CA ASP A 6 -0.83 2.17 -3.31
C ASP A 6 -1.54 3.16 -4.26
N GLU A 7 -1.19 3.12 -5.55
CA GLU A 7 -1.81 3.91 -6.60
C GLU A 7 -3.27 3.53 -6.90
N SER A 8 -3.69 2.32 -6.51
CA SER A 8 -5.08 1.88 -6.52
C SER A 8 -5.99 2.68 -5.57
N LEU A 9 -5.42 3.50 -4.69
CA LEU A 9 -6.15 4.31 -3.72
C LEU A 9 -5.98 5.81 -3.98
N PRO A 10 -7.00 6.63 -3.71
CA PRO A 10 -6.88 8.08 -3.85
C PRO A 10 -5.87 8.63 -2.83
N TRP A 11 -4.91 9.43 -3.30
CA TRP A 11 -3.87 10.01 -2.45
C TRP A 11 -4.42 10.82 -1.25
N ARG A 12 -5.64 11.36 -1.36
CA ARG A 12 -6.33 12.08 -0.29
C ARG A 12 -6.61 11.19 0.93
N LEU A 13 -6.67 9.86 0.78
CA LEU A 13 -6.83 8.90 1.87
C LEU A 13 -5.72 9.02 2.91
N ALA A 14 -4.53 9.46 2.52
CA ALA A 14 -3.43 9.75 3.44
C ALA A 14 -3.82 10.77 4.53
N ARG A 15 -4.74 11.70 4.24
CA ARG A 15 -5.22 12.70 5.22
C ARG A 15 -6.04 12.07 6.36
N LEU A 16 -6.64 10.91 6.12
CA LEU A 16 -7.45 10.19 7.11
C LEU A 16 -6.60 9.29 8.02
N MET A 17 -5.34 9.05 7.64
CA MET A 17 -4.39 8.20 8.38
C MET A 17 -3.58 9.02 9.39
N VAL A 18 -4.29 9.71 10.28
CA VAL A 18 -3.69 10.59 11.29
C VAL A 18 -2.79 9.78 12.24
N GLY A 19 -1.61 10.31 12.57
CA GLY A 19 -0.64 9.64 13.44
C GLY A 19 0.28 8.63 12.74
N HIS A 20 0.15 8.49 11.42
CA HIS A 20 1.03 7.66 10.59
C HIS A 20 1.81 8.53 9.59
N ASP A 21 3.03 8.09 9.26
CA ASP A 21 3.80 8.68 8.17
C ASP A 21 3.40 7.96 6.88
N VAL A 22 2.68 8.66 6.00
CA VAL A 22 2.07 8.05 4.81
C VAL A 22 2.74 8.57 3.55
N THR A 23 3.37 7.66 2.82
CA THR A 23 3.98 7.94 1.52
C THR A 23 3.17 7.28 0.43
N PRO A 24 2.60 8.03 -0.53
CA PRO A 24 2.06 7.45 -1.75
C PRO A 24 3.16 6.83 -2.62
N VAL A 25 2.87 5.72 -3.30
CA VAL A 25 3.79 5.05 -4.24
C VAL A 25 4.40 6.04 -5.25
N GLN A 26 3.62 7.00 -5.74
CA GLN A 26 4.11 8.01 -6.67
C GLN A 26 5.15 8.94 -6.05
N ARG A 27 5.02 9.27 -4.75
CA ARG A 27 6.02 10.11 -4.04
C ARG A 27 7.29 9.34 -3.67
N ALA A 28 7.18 8.02 -3.50
CA ALA A 28 8.35 7.17 -3.34
C ALA A 28 9.14 6.99 -4.65
N GLY A 29 8.62 7.46 -5.78
CA GLY A 29 9.21 7.23 -7.11
C GLY A 29 9.05 5.78 -7.59
N TRP A 30 8.06 5.06 -7.04
CA TRP A 30 7.85 3.63 -7.26
C TRP A 30 6.66 3.35 -8.20
N SER A 31 6.16 4.37 -8.90
CA SER A 31 5.11 4.23 -9.90
C SER A 31 5.51 3.19 -10.95
N GLY A 32 4.63 2.24 -11.24
CA GLY A 32 4.86 1.22 -12.26
C GLY A 32 5.79 0.07 -11.85
N LEU A 33 6.22 -0.01 -10.58
CA LEU A 33 6.83 -1.24 -10.07
C LEU A 33 5.81 -2.37 -10.10
N GLU A 34 6.23 -3.55 -10.53
CA GLU A 34 5.42 -4.76 -10.41
C GLU A 34 5.14 -5.10 -8.95
N ASN A 35 3.98 -5.72 -8.68
CA ASN A 35 3.49 -6.01 -7.34
C ASN A 35 4.51 -6.75 -6.44
N GLY A 36 5.28 -7.70 -6.99
CA GLY A 36 6.33 -8.39 -6.25
C GLY A 36 7.51 -7.47 -5.87
N ALA A 37 7.96 -6.63 -6.81
CA ALA A 37 9.04 -5.67 -6.56
C ALA A 37 8.61 -4.57 -5.58
N LEU A 38 7.36 -4.11 -5.70
CA LEU A 38 6.76 -3.14 -4.79
C LEU A 38 6.73 -3.68 -3.35
N LEU A 39 6.28 -4.92 -3.15
CA LEU A 39 6.24 -5.54 -1.83
C LEU A 39 7.64 -5.69 -1.21
N GLN A 40 8.63 -6.08 -2.01
CA GLN A 40 10.01 -6.21 -1.55
C GLN A 40 10.64 -4.86 -1.20
N ALA A 41 10.44 -3.84 -2.03
CA ALA A 41 10.89 -2.49 -1.73
C ALA A 41 10.20 -1.97 -0.45
N ALA A 42 8.89 -2.18 -0.35
CA ALA A 42 8.11 -1.75 0.79
C ALA A 42 8.57 -2.40 2.08
N SER A 43 8.91 -3.70 2.10
CA SER A 43 9.28 -4.40 3.33
C SER A 43 10.59 -3.95 3.97
N THR A 44 11.43 -3.25 3.21
CA THR A 44 12.67 -2.66 3.75
C THR A 44 12.44 -1.33 4.46
N THR A 45 11.38 -0.60 4.09
CA THR A 45 11.24 0.83 4.41
C THR A 45 9.92 1.17 5.08
N PHE A 46 8.89 0.34 4.93
CA PHE A 46 7.54 0.59 5.41
C PHE A 46 7.07 -0.54 6.32
N ASP A 47 6.26 -0.18 7.30
CA ASP A 47 5.67 -1.13 8.25
C ASP A 47 4.42 -1.77 7.63
N ALA A 48 3.78 -1.10 6.68
CA ALA A 48 2.64 -1.64 5.95
C ALA A 48 2.43 -1.07 4.54
N LEU A 49 1.87 -1.89 3.65
CA LEU A 49 1.30 -1.48 2.36
C LEU A 49 -0.23 -1.47 2.47
N ILE A 50 -0.83 -0.34 2.09
CA ILE A 50 -2.28 -0.16 2.01
C ILE A 50 -2.69 -0.16 0.54
N THR A 51 -3.54 -1.11 0.14
CA THR A 51 -3.91 -1.31 -1.27
C THR A 51 -5.36 -1.75 -1.43
N ALA A 52 -6.00 -1.37 -2.54
CA ALA A 52 -7.27 -1.95 -3.00
C ALA A 52 -7.07 -2.90 -4.19
N ASP A 53 -5.83 -3.10 -4.66
CA ASP A 53 -5.55 -3.98 -5.79
C ASP A 53 -5.85 -5.45 -5.43
N GLN A 54 -6.79 -6.03 -6.16
CA GLN A 54 -7.14 -7.45 -6.04
C GLN A 54 -6.17 -8.32 -6.84
N ASN A 55 -5.50 -7.73 -7.84
CA ASN A 55 -4.52 -8.34 -8.73
C ASN A 55 -3.10 -8.29 -8.18
N LEU A 56 -2.92 -8.08 -6.87
CA LEU A 56 -1.65 -8.33 -6.20
C LEU A 56 -1.30 -9.81 -6.37
N GLN A 57 -0.67 -10.16 -7.50
CA GLN A 57 -0.29 -11.50 -7.98
C GLN A 57 0.91 -12.06 -7.20
N TYR A 58 0.98 -11.77 -5.91
CA TYR A 58 1.83 -12.52 -5.00
C TYR A 58 1.02 -13.73 -4.52
N PRO A 59 1.64 -14.92 -4.35
CA PRO A 59 0.90 -16.11 -3.94
C PRO A 59 -0.05 -15.79 -2.78
N GLN A 60 -1.33 -16.18 -2.92
CA GLN A 60 -2.37 -15.96 -1.91
C GLN A 60 -2.06 -16.61 -0.54
N ASN A 61 -0.93 -17.30 -0.44
CA ASN A 61 -0.33 -17.69 0.81
C ASN A 61 0.31 -16.46 1.46
N LEU A 62 -0.40 -15.86 2.42
CA LEU A 62 0.09 -14.78 3.29
C LEU A 62 1.43 -15.13 3.97
N ALA A 63 1.77 -16.43 4.04
CA ALA A 63 3.05 -16.96 4.49
C ALA A 63 4.26 -16.61 3.58
N THR A 64 4.05 -16.04 2.38
CA THR A 64 5.11 -15.65 1.45
C THR A 64 5.41 -14.16 1.45
N LEU A 65 4.67 -13.36 2.22
CA LEU A 65 4.97 -11.94 2.36
C LEU A 65 6.41 -11.75 2.85
N PRO A 66 7.16 -10.78 2.28
CA PRO A 66 8.48 -10.46 2.81
C PRO A 66 8.40 -10.22 4.32
N PRO A 67 9.33 -10.78 5.12
CA PRO A 67 9.28 -10.63 6.56
C PRO A 67 9.37 -9.14 6.94
N GLY A 68 8.48 -8.70 7.83
CA GLY A 68 8.51 -7.34 8.39
C GLY A 68 7.52 -6.34 7.79
N ILE A 69 6.76 -6.69 6.74
CA ILE A 69 5.68 -5.84 6.23
C ILE A 69 4.29 -6.41 6.50
N ASN A 70 3.39 -5.54 6.95
CA ASN A 70 1.97 -5.85 7.05
C ASN A 70 1.25 -5.45 5.76
N LEU A 71 0.48 -6.36 5.17
CA LEU A 71 -0.36 -6.04 4.01
C LEU A 71 -1.80 -5.78 4.48
N PHE A 72 -2.29 -4.56 4.28
CA PHE A 72 -3.70 -4.23 4.53
C PHE A 72 -4.41 -4.04 3.20
N ARG A 73 -5.21 -5.05 2.84
CA ARG A 73 -6.08 -4.99 1.67
C ARG A 73 -7.43 -4.38 2.05
N ILE A 74 -7.81 -3.30 1.37
CA ILE A 74 -9.13 -2.71 1.52
C ILE A 74 -10.09 -3.46 0.59
N LEU A 75 -10.95 -4.31 1.16
CA LEU A 75 -11.88 -5.16 0.40
C LEU A 75 -13.05 -4.37 -0.21
N ARG A 76 -13.46 -3.28 0.45
CA ARG A 76 -14.47 -2.34 -0.02
C ARG A 76 -14.13 -0.94 0.45
N ALA A 77 -13.99 -0.01 -0.48
CA ALA A 77 -13.93 1.41 -0.19
C ALA A 77 -14.93 2.15 -1.07
N THR A 78 -15.83 2.89 -0.44
CA THR A 78 -16.69 3.85 -1.14
C THR A 78 -16.12 5.23 -0.85
N PHE A 79 -15.45 5.81 -1.85
CA PHE A 79 -14.95 7.18 -1.75
C PHE A 79 -16.05 8.11 -2.24
N GLN A 80 -16.79 8.73 -1.31
CA GLN A 80 -17.52 9.95 -1.65
C GLN A 80 -16.50 11.06 -1.88
N SER A 81 -16.69 11.86 -2.92
CA SER A 81 -15.85 12.99 -3.26
C SER A 81 -15.56 13.82 -2.01
N ILE A 82 -14.31 13.75 -1.54
CA ILE A 82 -13.81 14.71 -0.56
C ILE A 82 -13.41 15.90 -1.41
N ASP A 83 -14.29 16.89 -1.56
CA ASP A 83 -14.00 18.17 -2.23
C ASP A 83 -12.72 18.81 -1.68
#